data_AF-A0AAW4TBE3-F1
#
_entry.id   AF-A0AAW4TBE3-F1
#
_cell.length_a   1.000
_cell.length_b   1.000
_cell.length_c   1.000
_cell.angle_alpha   90.00
_cell.angle_beta   90.00
_cell.angle_gamma   90.00
#
_symmetry.space_group_name_H-M   'P 1'
#
loop_
_entity.id
_entity.type
_entity.pdbx_description
1 polymer ?
#
loop_
_entity_poly.entity_id
_entity_poly.type
_entity_poly.pdbx_seq_one_letter_code
_entity_poly.pdbx_strand_id
1 'polypeptide(L)'
;MSVVFSRHGVPVAVFCLVAGLTLSACGGDDGNSSVVVKDADTISRPMPEDVEPPDPPSVRPEGAAEPADPHPQTTPEPPAPVEPPAPPPEPPVLPEPEPEPPAPPPEPPAPPTEPPPEPPAPPAPVDQSLTLRNLAQGDQRCLAMSTSNGVYVGFQTCSGSDAQRWRMERDGNEYFRIRNVLADAQGRNVCLRAAPESAMPGAVSMSPCDGDYPATRLWRGPTLDPDGAFTMFNKHWSDQGRRASLQATENTLAMLPEADLPAARWRYEGEVPIRMRRVGGVDRVLFMTGRFAGQTANPVEPIRSAVFGDGTGSASLAQYLELASRGKFTIRSGAELTDADLGAVPAGCSSADVLARARAGALARGVDAGKFNLLFVDFPSTSECKFSGLAAKPGNWILSNGSGNGYWMWTHEFGHAMGISHPDTLRNCPVADGAVTVGAGCVTGGTDDPTDTVGGGGRRMYPVNYQLFAGWLSEDDVPAIVKPGTYRLAPLWSALPGKQGYRLPRGDGSALILEFRRPQGKRGSYEDWPDTSPFVNGVTVRIMRYVSNVSIRNTLIDATPGSADGMKDAPLMPGKSLVDTLSGRRITVLSADASGAVVRVEQAQ
;
A
#
# COMPACT_ATOMS: atom_id res chain seq x y z
N MET A 1 4.69 -51.80 -68.41
CA MET A 1 3.57 -51.36 -69.26
C MET A 1 3.49 -49.84 -69.18
N SER A 2 3.74 -49.15 -70.29
CA SER A 2 3.49 -47.73 -70.51
C SER A 2 2.01 -47.39 -70.23
N VAL A 3 1.62 -46.20 -69.78
CA VAL A 3 1.27 -44.96 -70.54
C VAL A 3 0.86 -43.95 -69.44
N VAL A 4 1.50 -42.79 -69.15
CA VAL A 4 1.71 -41.50 -69.85
C VAL A 4 0.71 -40.38 -69.46
N PHE A 5 1.29 -39.20 -69.10
CA PHE A 5 0.78 -37.80 -68.98
C PHE A 5 -0.36 -37.46 -67.97
N SER A 6 -0.54 -36.23 -67.47
CA SER A 6 0.28 -35.06 -67.10
C SER A 6 -0.66 -34.00 -66.50
N ARG A 7 -0.08 -33.08 -65.70
CA ARG A 7 -0.41 -31.64 -65.55
C ARG A 7 -1.62 -31.12 -64.72
N HIS A 8 -1.21 -30.22 -63.80
CA HIS A 8 -1.70 -28.86 -63.50
C HIS A 8 -2.67 -28.63 -62.32
N GLY A 9 -2.33 -27.61 -61.51
CA GLY A 9 -3.29 -26.83 -60.70
C GLY A 9 -2.83 -26.40 -59.30
N VAL A 10 -2.22 -25.22 -59.19
CA VAL A 10 -2.20 -24.32 -57.99
C VAL A 10 -3.56 -23.56 -57.99
N PRO A 11 -4.17 -22.92 -56.93
CA PRO A 11 -3.66 -22.33 -55.66
C PRO A 11 -4.53 -22.49 -54.37
N VAL A 12 -3.96 -22.30 -53.16
CA VAL A 12 -4.67 -21.84 -51.92
C VAL A 12 -3.61 -21.16 -51.02
N ALA A 13 -3.54 -19.84 -50.93
CA ALA A 13 -4.25 -18.90 -50.03
C ALA A 13 -3.71 -18.82 -48.58
N VAL A 14 -3.08 -17.67 -48.30
CA VAL A 14 -3.22 -16.76 -47.14
C VAL A 14 -3.10 -17.38 -45.73
N PHE A 15 -1.98 -17.07 -45.07
CA PHE A 15 -1.96 -16.79 -43.62
C PHE A 15 -1.02 -15.62 -43.33
N CYS A 16 -1.61 -14.52 -42.87
CA CYS A 16 -0.93 -13.33 -42.36
C CYS A 16 -0.23 -13.66 -41.04
N LEU A 17 1.07 -13.37 -40.96
CA LEU A 17 1.81 -13.34 -39.69
C LEU A 17 2.00 -11.88 -39.28
N VAL A 18 1.24 -11.45 -38.28
CA VAL A 18 1.42 -10.16 -37.59
C VAL A 18 2.48 -10.38 -36.52
N ALA A 19 3.67 -9.81 -36.71
CA ALA A 19 4.68 -9.70 -35.65
C ALA A 19 4.67 -8.25 -35.13
N GLY A 20 4.06 -8.05 -33.95
CA GLY A 20 4.17 -6.82 -33.19
C GLY A 20 5.53 -6.73 -32.52
N LEU A 21 6.27 -5.66 -32.81
CA LEU A 21 7.47 -5.26 -32.08
C LEU A 21 7.07 -4.64 -30.75
N THR A 22 7.35 -5.33 -29.64
CA THR A 22 7.39 -4.74 -28.30
C THR A 22 8.86 -4.59 -27.87
N LEU A 23 9.34 -3.35 -27.84
CA LEU A 23 10.59 -2.99 -27.15
C LEU A 23 10.30 -2.94 -25.65
N SER A 24 10.72 -3.99 -24.93
CA SER A 24 10.89 -3.97 -23.48
C SER A 24 12.30 -4.48 -23.20
N ALA A 25 13.20 -3.56 -22.83
CA ALA A 25 14.56 -3.87 -22.44
C ALA A 25 14.84 -3.22 -21.08
N CYS A 26 14.91 -4.06 -20.04
CA CYS A 26 15.84 -3.98 -18.91
C CYS A 26 15.62 -5.21 -18.02
N GLY A 27 16.20 -6.34 -18.42
CA GLY A 27 16.45 -7.49 -17.57
C GLY A 27 17.92 -7.85 -17.71
N GLY A 28 18.73 -7.56 -16.70
CA GLY A 28 20.10 -8.06 -16.60
C GLY A 28 20.06 -9.37 -15.82
N ASP A 29 20.49 -10.45 -16.46
CA ASP A 29 20.85 -11.71 -15.81
C ASP A 29 22.09 -12.28 -16.52
N ASP A 30 23.04 -12.75 -15.72
CA ASP A 30 24.40 -13.13 -16.12
C ASP A 30 24.43 -14.49 -16.83
N GLY A 31 25.14 -14.61 -17.96
CA GLY A 31 25.31 -15.90 -18.64
C GLY A 31 26.19 -15.85 -19.89
N ASN A 32 27.43 -16.33 -19.75
CA ASN A 32 28.46 -16.47 -20.77
C ASN A 32 28.08 -17.46 -21.89
N SER A 33 28.12 -17.06 -23.17
CA SER A 33 28.69 -17.84 -24.30
C SER A 33 28.54 -17.14 -25.66
N SER A 34 29.66 -17.08 -26.37
CA SER A 34 29.88 -16.53 -27.71
C SER A 34 29.31 -17.39 -28.85
N VAL A 35 28.72 -16.78 -29.89
CA VAL A 35 28.95 -17.14 -31.31
C VAL A 35 28.65 -15.92 -32.21
N VAL A 36 29.56 -15.70 -33.16
CA VAL A 36 29.60 -14.67 -34.21
C VAL A 36 28.71 -15.05 -35.40
N VAL A 37 27.93 -14.12 -35.97
CA VAL A 37 27.62 -14.07 -37.42
C VAL A 37 27.52 -12.60 -37.87
N LYS A 38 28.24 -12.29 -38.95
CA LYS A 38 28.25 -11.04 -39.72
C LYS A 38 27.08 -10.99 -40.70
N ASP A 39 26.63 -9.78 -41.03
CA ASP A 39 26.31 -9.25 -42.40
C ASP A 39 25.36 -8.04 -42.21
N ALA A 40 25.75 -6.79 -42.53
CA ALA A 40 26.05 -6.16 -43.81
C ALA A 40 24.80 -5.62 -44.54
N ASP A 41 24.83 -4.30 -44.76
CA ASP A 41 24.09 -3.46 -45.72
C ASP A 41 22.55 -3.41 -45.71
N THR A 42 21.99 -2.22 -45.40
CA THR A 42 21.34 -1.39 -46.45
C THR A 42 20.97 0.03 -46.00
N ILE A 43 21.62 1.01 -46.67
CA ILE A 43 21.06 2.15 -47.43
C ILE A 43 19.92 3.00 -46.81
N SER A 44 20.29 4.25 -46.57
CA SER A 44 19.49 5.44 -46.27
C SER A 44 18.45 5.81 -47.33
N ARG A 45 17.31 6.39 -46.90
CA ARG A 45 16.52 7.44 -47.59
C ARG A 45 15.46 8.05 -46.64
N PRO A 46 14.94 9.26 -46.92
CA PRO A 46 14.80 10.34 -45.94
C PRO A 46 13.40 10.49 -45.35
N MET A 47 13.32 11.20 -44.21
CA MET A 47 12.07 11.62 -43.58
C MET A 47 11.41 12.77 -44.37
N PRO A 48 10.07 12.82 -44.46
CA PRO A 48 9.36 14.00 -44.92
C PRO A 48 9.18 15.03 -43.79
N GLU A 49 9.13 16.28 -44.24
CA GLU A 49 9.17 17.55 -43.54
C GLU A 49 7.98 17.82 -42.59
N ASP A 50 8.31 18.56 -41.53
CA ASP A 50 7.61 19.66 -40.86
C ASP A 50 6.08 19.77 -41.01
N VAL A 51 5.39 19.56 -39.87
CA VAL A 51 4.05 20.11 -39.61
C VAL A 51 4.15 21.07 -38.43
N GLU A 52 3.98 22.35 -38.74
CA GLU A 52 3.97 23.51 -37.86
C GLU A 52 2.78 23.47 -36.87
N PRO A 53 2.95 23.80 -35.58
CA PRO A 53 1.85 23.92 -34.63
C PRO A 53 1.15 25.31 -34.72
N PRO A 54 -0.17 25.40 -34.45
CA PRO A 54 -0.92 26.65 -34.59
C PRO A 54 -0.68 27.64 -33.43
N ASP A 55 -0.76 28.93 -33.77
CA ASP A 55 -0.55 30.09 -32.89
C ASP A 55 -1.52 30.17 -31.68
N PRO A 56 -1.08 30.73 -30.54
CA PRO A 56 -1.93 31.01 -29.38
C PRO A 56 -2.79 32.28 -29.56
N PRO A 57 -3.96 32.37 -28.92
CA PRO A 57 -4.87 33.51 -29.08
C PRO A 57 -4.40 34.77 -28.34
N SER A 58 -4.63 35.90 -29.00
CA SER A 58 -4.31 37.29 -28.64
C SER A 58 -5.06 37.77 -27.39
N VAL A 59 -4.32 38.36 -26.44
CA VAL A 59 -4.83 39.11 -25.28
C VAL A 59 -5.06 40.56 -25.68
N ARG A 60 -6.28 41.08 -25.44
CA ARG A 60 -6.56 42.54 -25.48
C ARG A 60 -6.51 43.14 -24.07
N PRO A 61 -6.02 44.39 -23.92
CA PRO A 61 -5.91 45.05 -22.62
C PRO A 61 -7.11 45.97 -22.34
N GLU A 62 -7.57 46.00 -21.09
CA GLU A 62 -8.47 47.06 -20.61
C GLU A 62 -7.84 47.80 -19.43
N GLY A 63 -7.54 49.08 -19.68
CA GLY A 63 -8.18 50.20 -18.97
C GLY A 63 -7.77 50.47 -17.53
N ALA A 64 -6.88 51.44 -17.36
CA ALA A 64 -6.54 52.11 -16.11
C ALA A 64 -7.69 52.96 -15.55
N ALA A 65 -7.75 53.11 -14.22
CA ALA A 65 -8.48 54.18 -13.55
C ALA A 65 -7.58 54.84 -12.48
N GLU A 66 -7.58 56.17 -12.50
CA GLU A 66 -6.80 57.13 -11.71
C GLU A 66 -7.29 57.30 -10.25
N PRO A 67 -6.54 58.05 -9.40
CA PRO A 67 -6.63 58.00 -7.94
C PRO A 67 -7.60 59.03 -7.33
N ALA A 68 -8.00 58.80 -6.08
CA ALA A 68 -8.67 59.80 -5.25
C ALA A 68 -7.99 59.92 -3.87
N ASP A 69 -7.77 61.18 -3.51
CA ASP A 69 -7.10 61.74 -2.32
C ASP A 69 -7.94 61.64 -1.01
N PRO A 70 -7.40 62.06 0.17
CA PRO A 70 -7.71 61.48 1.48
C PRO A 70 -8.66 62.28 2.40
N HIS A 71 -9.27 61.55 3.35
CA HIS A 71 -9.66 61.87 4.74
C HIS A 71 -10.52 63.14 5.08
N PRO A 72 -11.48 63.05 6.04
CA PRO A 72 -11.11 63.11 7.45
C PRO A 72 -11.84 62.15 8.40
N GLN A 73 -11.17 61.97 9.54
CA GLN A 73 -11.52 61.18 10.72
C GLN A 73 -12.78 61.69 11.43
N THR A 74 -13.62 60.75 11.90
CA THR A 74 -14.39 60.89 13.14
C THR A 74 -14.47 59.54 13.86
N THR A 75 -14.15 59.55 15.14
CA THR A 75 -14.36 58.50 16.16
C THR A 75 -14.94 59.21 17.39
N PRO A 76 -15.49 58.52 18.40
CA PRO A 76 -16.58 57.53 18.38
C PRO A 76 -17.71 57.91 19.37
N GLU A 77 -18.90 57.33 19.25
CA GLU A 77 -19.96 57.44 20.28
C GLU A 77 -20.34 56.03 20.79
N PRO A 78 -20.45 55.81 22.12
CA PRO A 78 -20.52 54.48 22.71
C PRO A 78 -21.95 53.87 22.68
N PRO A 79 -22.08 52.54 22.62
CA PRO A 79 -23.37 51.87 22.65
C PRO A 79 -24.02 51.96 24.04
N ALA A 80 -25.32 52.27 24.05
CA ALA A 80 -26.15 52.29 25.24
C ALA A 80 -26.34 50.88 25.85
N PRO A 81 -26.54 50.77 27.18
CA PRO A 81 -26.64 49.49 27.87
C PRO A 81 -27.99 48.81 27.62
N VAL A 82 -27.97 47.52 27.29
CA VAL A 82 -29.16 46.67 27.26
C VAL A 82 -29.39 46.12 28.67
N GLU A 83 -30.52 46.51 29.25
CA GLU A 83 -30.99 46.10 30.57
C GLU A 83 -31.61 44.67 30.54
N PRO A 84 -31.37 43.83 31.56
CA PRO A 84 -31.86 42.45 31.58
C PRO A 84 -33.38 42.35 31.83
N PRO A 85 -34.07 41.34 31.26
CA PRO A 85 -35.52 41.21 31.38
C PRO A 85 -35.96 40.77 32.78
N ALA A 86 -37.04 41.41 33.26
CA ALA A 86 -37.69 41.16 34.54
C ALA A 86 -38.39 39.78 34.62
N PRO A 87 -38.48 39.17 35.81
CA PRO A 87 -39.14 37.88 36.00
C PRO A 87 -40.68 37.98 35.90
N PRO A 88 -41.36 36.89 35.48
CA PRO A 88 -42.80 36.86 35.27
C PRO A 88 -43.61 36.89 36.60
N PRO A 89 -44.85 37.40 36.57
CA PRO A 89 -45.69 37.60 37.75
C PRO A 89 -46.28 36.30 38.32
N GLU A 90 -46.46 36.28 39.65
CA GLU A 90 -47.13 35.22 40.40
C GLU A 90 -48.60 35.03 39.98
N PRO A 91 -49.09 33.78 39.92
CA PRO A 91 -50.48 33.47 39.62
C PRO A 91 -51.44 33.75 40.81
N PRO A 92 -52.73 34.05 40.53
CA PRO A 92 -53.70 34.47 41.52
C PRO A 92 -54.22 33.32 42.41
N VAL A 93 -54.56 33.67 43.65
CA VAL A 93 -55.17 32.81 44.66
C VAL A 93 -56.61 32.45 44.26
N LEU A 94 -56.91 31.15 44.14
CA LEU A 94 -58.26 30.60 43.96
C LEU A 94 -58.96 30.43 45.32
N PRO A 95 -60.29 30.63 45.41
CA PRO A 95 -61.04 30.45 46.64
C PRO A 95 -61.23 28.98 47.02
N GLU A 96 -61.34 28.74 48.32
CA GLU A 96 -61.44 27.47 49.02
C GLU A 96 -62.75 26.72 48.69
N PRO A 97 -62.72 25.41 48.36
CA PRO A 97 -63.93 24.61 48.17
C PRO A 97 -64.53 24.12 49.51
N GLU A 98 -65.86 24.12 49.60
CA GLU A 98 -66.63 23.53 50.70
C GLU A 98 -66.33 22.02 50.90
N PRO A 99 -66.47 21.50 52.14
CA PRO A 99 -66.09 20.12 52.46
C PRO A 99 -67.10 19.08 51.94
N GLU A 100 -66.60 18.10 51.19
CA GLU A 100 -67.33 16.87 50.86
C GLU A 100 -67.44 15.91 52.07
N PRO A 101 -68.53 15.12 52.16
CA PRO A 101 -68.75 14.15 53.23
C PRO A 101 -67.75 12.98 53.19
N PRO A 102 -67.40 12.39 54.35
CA PRO A 102 -66.35 11.39 54.45
C PRO A 102 -66.70 10.07 53.73
N ALA A 103 -65.76 9.61 52.91
CA ALA A 103 -65.78 8.30 52.25
C ALA A 103 -65.58 7.15 53.25
N PRO A 104 -66.14 5.95 52.97
CA PRO A 104 -65.96 4.76 53.81
C PRO A 104 -64.51 4.24 53.80
N PRO A 105 -64.08 3.53 54.87
CA PRO A 105 -62.69 3.09 55.03
C PRO A 105 -62.27 2.08 53.97
N PRO A 106 -61.00 2.14 53.50
CA PRO A 106 -60.48 1.24 52.47
C PRO A 106 -60.26 -0.19 52.99
N GLU A 107 -60.56 -1.18 52.14
CA GLU A 107 -60.19 -2.59 52.36
C GLU A 107 -58.66 -2.76 52.38
N PRO A 108 -58.13 -3.69 53.21
CA PRO A 108 -56.71 -3.95 53.29
C PRO A 108 -56.15 -4.54 51.98
N PRO A 109 -54.96 -4.11 51.53
CA PRO A 109 -54.37 -4.58 50.28
C PRO A 109 -53.99 -6.06 50.36
N ALA A 110 -54.28 -6.80 49.30
CA ALA A 110 -53.80 -8.17 49.11
C ALA A 110 -52.25 -8.20 49.11
N PRO A 111 -51.63 -9.26 49.65
CA PRO A 111 -50.18 -9.39 49.66
C PRO A 111 -49.63 -9.41 48.22
N PRO A 112 -48.48 -8.76 47.96
CA PRO A 112 -47.87 -8.75 46.63
C PRO A 112 -47.47 -10.18 46.24
N THR A 113 -48.00 -10.65 45.12
CA THR A 113 -47.48 -11.82 44.42
C THR A 113 -46.09 -11.46 43.91
N GLU A 114 -45.06 -12.16 44.40
CA GLU A 114 -43.70 -12.06 43.85
C GLU A 114 -43.75 -12.32 42.33
N PRO A 115 -43.16 -11.43 41.50
CA PRO A 115 -43.02 -11.71 40.08
C PRO A 115 -42.18 -12.98 39.91
N PRO A 116 -42.52 -13.87 38.96
CA PRO A 116 -41.74 -15.06 38.69
C PRO A 116 -40.28 -14.68 38.40
N PRO A 117 -39.29 -15.48 38.87
CA PRO A 117 -37.89 -15.17 38.70
C PRO A 117 -37.58 -14.96 37.22
N GLU A 118 -36.93 -13.84 36.89
CA GLU A 118 -36.48 -13.56 35.53
C GLU A 118 -35.62 -14.73 35.03
N PRO A 119 -35.81 -15.18 33.78
CA PRO A 119 -34.95 -16.19 33.17
C PRO A 119 -33.49 -15.76 33.32
N PRO A 120 -32.57 -16.67 33.66
CA PRO A 120 -31.15 -16.33 33.81
C PRO A 120 -30.68 -15.64 32.53
N ALA A 121 -30.07 -14.46 32.69
CA ALA A 121 -29.51 -13.71 31.58
C ALA A 121 -28.61 -14.63 30.74
N PRO A 122 -28.71 -14.59 29.41
CA PRO A 122 -27.87 -15.41 28.55
C PRO A 122 -26.40 -15.14 28.89
N PRO A 123 -25.55 -16.19 28.91
CA PRO A 123 -24.15 -16.03 29.26
C PRO A 123 -23.50 -14.98 28.36
N ALA A 124 -22.63 -14.16 28.94
CA ALA A 124 -21.91 -13.12 28.20
C ALA A 124 -21.23 -13.72 26.95
N PRO A 125 -21.24 -13.00 25.80
CA PRO A 125 -20.55 -13.46 24.61
C PRO A 125 -19.09 -13.76 24.91
N VAL A 126 -18.61 -14.92 24.45
CA VAL A 126 -17.21 -15.31 24.57
C VAL A 126 -16.34 -14.30 23.80
N ASP A 127 -15.32 -13.73 24.44
CA ASP A 127 -14.33 -12.89 23.75
C ASP A 127 -13.52 -13.76 22.79
N GLN A 128 -13.73 -13.56 21.48
CA GLN A 128 -13.01 -14.28 20.44
C GLN A 128 -11.83 -13.49 19.87
N SER A 129 -11.56 -12.28 20.37
CA SER A 129 -10.42 -11.49 19.90
C SER A 129 -9.10 -12.22 20.13
N LEU A 130 -8.19 -12.12 19.14
CA LEU A 130 -6.87 -12.73 19.18
C LEU A 130 -6.90 -14.27 19.26
N THR A 131 -8.02 -14.89 18.90
CA THR A 131 -8.13 -16.35 18.87
C THR A 131 -7.40 -16.92 17.66
N LEU A 132 -6.59 -17.96 17.87
CA LEU A 132 -5.90 -18.71 16.81
C LEU A 132 -6.54 -20.11 16.69
N ARG A 133 -7.09 -20.43 15.51
CA ARG A 133 -7.76 -21.71 15.22
C ARG A 133 -7.08 -22.44 14.08
N ASN A 134 -7.13 -23.77 14.12
CA ASN A 134 -6.64 -24.64 13.06
C ASN A 134 -7.83 -25.27 12.33
N LEU A 135 -7.80 -25.33 10.99
CA LEU A 135 -8.96 -25.80 10.22
C LEU A 135 -9.27 -27.29 10.45
N ALA A 136 -8.28 -28.14 10.76
CA ALA A 136 -8.53 -29.55 11.05
C ALA A 136 -9.20 -29.79 12.42
N GLN A 137 -9.14 -28.81 13.33
CA GLN A 137 -9.72 -28.92 14.68
C GLN A 137 -11.18 -28.45 14.75
N GLY A 138 -11.69 -27.89 13.64
CA GLY A 138 -13.02 -27.29 13.55
C GLY A 138 -13.14 -25.97 14.34
N ASP A 139 -14.33 -25.36 14.28
CA ASP A 139 -14.56 -24.02 14.85
C ASP A 139 -14.77 -24.01 16.37
N GLN A 140 -14.95 -25.16 17.00
CA GLN A 140 -15.21 -25.30 18.44
C GLN A 140 -13.94 -25.45 19.28
N ARG A 141 -12.78 -25.67 18.65
CA ARG A 141 -11.50 -25.86 19.33
C ARG A 141 -10.54 -24.72 19.02
N CYS A 142 -9.96 -24.16 20.07
CA CYS A 142 -9.04 -23.03 20.02
C CYS A 142 -7.65 -23.46 20.49
N LEU A 143 -6.61 -22.86 19.92
CA LEU A 143 -5.25 -23.02 20.41
C LEU A 143 -5.15 -22.47 21.84
N ALA A 144 -4.62 -23.27 22.76
CA ALA A 144 -4.54 -22.94 24.17
C ALA A 144 -3.15 -23.22 24.73
N MET A 145 -2.64 -22.30 25.55
CA MET A 145 -1.49 -22.56 26.42
C MET A 145 -1.97 -23.30 27.67
N SER A 146 -1.24 -24.34 28.06
CA SER A 146 -1.52 -25.08 29.30
C SER A 146 -1.41 -24.16 30.52
N THR A 147 -2.44 -24.12 31.35
CA THR A 147 -2.45 -23.34 32.60
C THR A 147 -1.73 -24.04 33.74
N SER A 148 -1.46 -25.36 33.65
CA SER A 148 -0.81 -26.12 34.71
C SER A 148 0.71 -25.95 34.75
N ASN A 149 1.35 -25.77 33.59
CA ASN A 149 2.79 -25.54 33.49
C ASN A 149 3.18 -24.33 32.64
N GLY A 150 2.27 -23.75 31.86
CA GLY A 150 2.56 -22.58 31.04
C GLY A 150 3.55 -22.84 29.89
N VAL A 151 3.81 -24.10 29.53
CA VAL A 151 4.80 -24.51 28.52
C VAL A 151 4.14 -25.22 27.34
N TYR A 152 3.28 -26.20 27.60
CA TYR A 152 2.64 -26.94 26.52
C TYR A 152 1.56 -26.11 25.82
N VAL A 153 1.43 -26.34 24.53
CA VAL A 153 0.41 -25.72 23.68
C VAL A 153 -0.38 -26.84 22.99
N GLY A 154 -1.69 -26.69 22.93
CA GLY A 154 -2.59 -27.69 22.36
C GLY A 154 -3.96 -27.11 22.05
N PHE A 155 -4.96 -27.97 21.88
CA PHE A 155 -6.31 -27.56 21.50
C PHE A 155 -7.32 -27.84 22.61
N GLN A 156 -8.11 -26.85 22.98
CA GLN A 156 -9.18 -26.96 23.97
C GLN A 156 -10.48 -26.39 23.39
N THR A 157 -11.62 -26.73 24.00
CA THR A 157 -12.89 -26.06 23.67
C THR A 157 -12.73 -24.56 23.82
N CYS A 158 -13.19 -23.80 22.82
CA CYS A 158 -13.12 -22.35 22.83
C CYS A 158 -13.89 -21.78 24.02
N SER A 159 -13.19 -21.03 24.87
CA SER A 159 -13.70 -20.40 26.09
C SER A 159 -13.47 -18.89 26.13
N GLY A 160 -12.62 -18.36 25.24
CA GLY A 160 -12.23 -16.94 25.23
C GLY A 160 -11.31 -16.53 26.38
N SER A 161 -10.83 -17.49 27.18
CA SER A 161 -9.87 -17.22 28.25
C SER A 161 -8.55 -16.66 27.68
N ASP A 162 -7.83 -15.89 28.49
CA ASP A 162 -6.53 -15.33 28.06
C ASP A 162 -5.49 -16.40 27.71
N ALA A 163 -5.65 -17.64 28.19
CA ALA A 163 -4.84 -18.79 27.78
C ALA A 163 -5.04 -19.18 26.30
N GLN A 164 -6.16 -18.78 25.69
CA GLN A 164 -6.53 -19.06 24.29
C GLN A 164 -6.35 -17.85 23.36
N ARG A 165 -5.86 -16.73 23.90
CA ARG A 165 -5.66 -15.48 23.15
C ARG A 165 -4.17 -15.28 22.90
N TRP A 166 -3.83 -14.94 21.65
CA TRP A 166 -2.46 -14.93 21.15
C TRP A 166 -2.15 -13.62 20.44
N ARG A 167 -1.07 -12.95 20.79
CA ARG A 167 -0.60 -11.74 20.07
C ARG A 167 0.46 -12.12 19.05
N MET A 168 0.26 -11.71 17.80
CA MET A 168 1.29 -11.75 16.77
C MET A 168 2.04 -10.41 16.75
N GLU A 169 3.22 -10.38 17.35
CA GLU A 169 4.05 -9.19 17.46
C GLU A 169 5.09 -9.16 16.36
N ARG A 170 5.00 -8.19 15.47
CA ARG A 170 5.96 -8.04 14.37
C ARG A 170 7.40 -7.95 14.88
N ASP A 171 8.29 -8.69 14.23
CA ASP A 171 9.73 -8.66 14.43
C ASP A 171 10.42 -8.46 13.07
N GLY A 172 10.76 -7.20 12.79
CA GLY A 172 11.34 -6.79 11.51
C GLY A 172 10.35 -6.77 10.35
N ASN A 173 10.88 -7.09 9.16
CA ASN A 173 10.21 -6.88 7.88
C ASN A 173 9.27 -8.04 7.48
N GLU A 174 9.65 -9.27 7.79
CA GLU A 174 8.94 -10.48 7.34
C GLU A 174 8.38 -11.32 8.49
N TYR A 175 8.95 -11.19 9.69
CA TYR A 175 8.71 -12.12 10.78
C TYR A 175 7.88 -11.50 11.90
N PHE A 176 7.35 -12.37 12.75
CA PHE A 176 6.67 -12.02 13.98
C PHE A 176 6.89 -13.08 15.04
N ARG A 177 6.73 -12.69 16.30
CA ARG A 177 6.68 -13.57 17.47
C ARG A 177 5.22 -13.81 17.83
N ILE A 178 4.93 -14.97 18.38
CA ILE A 178 3.58 -15.32 18.85
C ILE A 178 3.63 -15.44 20.37
N ARG A 179 2.89 -14.58 21.07
CA ARG A 179 2.83 -14.51 22.54
C ARG A 179 1.44 -14.83 23.04
N ASN A 180 1.35 -15.29 24.28
CA ASN A 180 0.07 -15.64 24.90
C ASN A 180 -0.36 -14.54 25.87
N VAL A 181 -1.63 -14.12 25.80
CA VAL A 181 -2.14 -13.01 26.64
C VAL A 181 -2.06 -13.33 28.12
N LEU A 182 -2.37 -14.57 28.55
CA LEU A 182 -2.25 -14.97 29.95
C LEU A 182 -0.80 -14.93 30.43
N ALA A 183 0.14 -15.39 29.60
CA ALA A 183 1.56 -15.33 29.94
C ALA A 183 2.04 -13.89 30.12
N ASP A 184 1.63 -12.99 29.23
CA ASP A 184 1.96 -11.55 29.32
C ASP A 184 1.35 -10.90 30.56
N ALA A 185 0.10 -11.23 30.89
CA ALA A 185 -0.56 -10.75 32.11
C ALA A 185 0.14 -11.22 33.40
N GLN A 186 0.81 -12.37 33.34
CA GLN A 186 1.65 -12.91 34.43
C GLN A 186 3.07 -12.33 34.44
N GLY A 187 3.40 -11.38 33.55
CA GLY A 187 4.74 -10.82 33.40
C GLY A 187 5.77 -11.80 32.82
N ARG A 188 5.33 -12.89 32.18
CA ARG A 188 6.21 -13.92 31.62
C ARG A 188 6.57 -13.57 30.17
N ASN A 189 7.86 -13.29 29.93
CA ASN A 189 8.39 -13.05 28.59
C ASN A 189 8.60 -14.37 27.81
N VAL A 190 7.52 -15.01 27.39
CA VAL A 190 7.54 -16.29 26.66
C VAL A 190 6.81 -16.21 25.31
N CYS A 191 7.38 -16.90 24.31
CA CYS A 191 6.93 -16.92 22.93
C CYS A 191 6.79 -18.37 22.45
N LEU A 192 5.92 -18.58 21.45
CA LEU A 192 5.83 -19.84 20.73
C LEU A 192 7.14 -20.12 20.00
N ARG A 193 7.72 -21.30 20.25
CA ARG A 193 9.02 -21.71 19.71
C ARG A 193 8.90 -23.06 19.02
N ALA A 194 9.43 -23.16 17.81
CA ALA A 194 9.74 -24.44 17.18
C ALA A 194 11.10 -24.93 17.68
N ALA A 195 11.18 -26.17 18.14
CA ALA A 195 12.42 -26.73 18.65
C ALA A 195 13.52 -26.70 17.55
N PRO A 196 14.77 -26.35 17.90
CA PRO A 196 15.86 -26.23 16.93
C PRO A 196 16.29 -27.59 16.37
N GLU A 197 15.98 -28.68 17.08
CA GLU A 197 16.36 -30.03 16.69
C GLU A 197 15.74 -30.40 15.35
N SER A 198 16.56 -31.05 14.55
CA SER A 198 16.26 -31.43 13.17
C SER A 198 15.34 -32.65 13.03
N ALA A 199 14.83 -33.20 14.12
CA ALA A 199 13.93 -34.36 14.10
C ALA A 199 12.50 -33.95 13.70
N MET A 200 11.85 -34.77 12.87
CA MET A 200 10.41 -34.64 12.59
C MET A 200 9.63 -35.73 13.33
N PRO A 201 8.49 -35.43 13.98
CA PRO A 201 7.88 -34.09 14.13
C PRO A 201 8.71 -33.15 14.99
N GLY A 202 8.87 -31.89 14.55
CA GLY A 202 9.57 -30.87 15.33
C GLY A 202 8.67 -30.34 16.45
N ALA A 203 9.09 -30.47 17.70
CA ALA A 203 8.29 -30.05 18.84
C ALA A 203 8.02 -28.53 18.84
N VAL A 204 6.84 -28.12 19.29
CA VAL A 204 6.49 -26.70 19.44
C VAL A 204 5.93 -26.45 20.84
N SER A 205 6.45 -25.43 21.52
CA SER A 205 6.08 -25.12 22.91
C SER A 205 6.33 -23.64 23.22
N MET A 206 5.88 -23.18 24.39
CA MET A 206 6.27 -21.87 24.91
C MET A 206 7.69 -21.92 25.46
N SER A 207 8.48 -20.89 25.17
CA SER A 207 9.84 -20.72 25.69
C SER A 207 10.14 -19.25 25.90
N PRO A 208 11.14 -18.86 26.70
CA PRO A 208 11.55 -17.46 26.81
C PRO A 208 11.73 -16.82 25.43
N CYS A 209 11.15 -15.63 25.21
CA CYS A 209 11.22 -14.94 23.92
C CYS A 209 12.66 -14.58 23.55
N ASP A 210 13.48 -14.31 24.56
CA ASP A 210 14.92 -14.13 24.43
C ASP A 210 15.64 -15.44 24.74
N GLY A 211 16.72 -15.73 24.03
CA GLY A 211 17.57 -16.89 24.31
C GLY A 211 18.33 -17.37 23.09
N ASP A 212 19.03 -18.48 23.28
CA ASP A 212 19.82 -19.11 22.21
C ASP A 212 18.90 -19.50 21.03
N TYR A 213 19.40 -19.26 19.81
CA TYR A 213 18.69 -19.43 18.55
C TYR A 213 17.42 -18.56 18.44
N PRO A 214 17.52 -17.23 18.31
CA PRO A 214 16.36 -16.34 18.21
C PRO A 214 15.42 -16.71 17.05
N ALA A 215 15.98 -17.22 15.94
CA ALA A 215 15.22 -17.65 14.76
C ALA A 215 14.18 -18.75 15.04
N THR A 216 14.30 -19.51 16.13
CA THR A 216 13.30 -20.55 16.48
C THR A 216 11.97 -19.98 16.97
N ARG A 217 11.90 -18.68 17.28
CA ARG A 217 10.69 -17.97 17.75
C ARG A 217 10.14 -17.00 16.70
N LEU A 218 10.78 -16.95 15.54
CA LEU A 218 10.40 -16.09 14.43
C LEU A 218 9.53 -16.89 13.47
N TRP A 219 8.30 -16.45 13.34
CA TRP A 219 7.28 -17.02 12.49
C TRP A 219 6.99 -16.07 11.32
N ARG A 220 6.54 -16.62 10.21
CA ARG A 220 6.00 -15.85 9.08
C ARG A 220 4.76 -16.54 8.52
N GLY A 221 3.81 -15.74 8.07
CA GLY A 221 2.60 -16.17 7.37
C GLY A 221 2.54 -15.43 6.04
N PRO A 222 3.05 -16.01 4.94
CA PRO A 222 3.40 -15.23 3.75
C PRO A 222 2.19 -14.55 3.10
N THR A 223 1.02 -15.22 3.06
CA THR A 223 -0.21 -14.63 2.54
C THR A 223 -1.45 -15.28 3.17
N LEU A 224 -2.49 -14.46 3.39
CA LEU A 224 -3.87 -14.90 3.62
C LEU A 224 -4.48 -15.42 2.32
N ASP A 225 -5.32 -16.44 2.40
CA ASP A 225 -6.26 -16.80 1.35
C ASP A 225 -7.55 -15.95 1.43
N PRO A 226 -8.47 -16.05 0.46
CA PRO A 226 -9.71 -15.27 0.45
C PRO A 226 -10.66 -15.48 1.64
N ASP A 227 -10.48 -16.57 2.39
CA ASP A 227 -11.23 -16.90 3.61
C ASP A 227 -10.48 -16.50 4.89
N GLY A 228 -9.33 -15.83 4.74
CA GLY A 228 -8.48 -15.37 5.84
C GLY A 228 -7.65 -16.45 6.50
N ALA A 229 -7.53 -17.64 5.91
CA ALA A 229 -6.63 -18.67 6.40
C ALA A 229 -5.20 -18.52 5.83
N PHE A 230 -4.21 -18.98 6.59
CA PHE A 230 -2.81 -18.91 6.22
C PHE A 230 -2.00 -20.08 6.78
N THR A 231 -0.79 -20.26 6.24
CA THR A 231 0.18 -21.26 6.69
C THR A 231 1.32 -20.55 7.41
N MET A 232 1.71 -21.06 8.59
CA MET A 232 2.83 -20.50 9.36
C MET A 232 4.12 -21.30 9.12
N PHE A 233 5.20 -20.58 8.87
CA PHE A 233 6.55 -21.12 8.71
C PHE A 233 7.47 -20.56 9.79
N ASN A 234 8.41 -21.38 10.24
CA ASN A 234 9.42 -20.96 11.21
C ASN A 234 10.72 -20.56 10.50
N LYS A 235 11.35 -19.46 10.93
CA LYS A 235 12.58 -18.94 10.33
C LYS A 235 13.73 -19.94 10.43
N HIS A 236 14.03 -20.47 11.62
CA HIS A 236 15.14 -21.41 11.81
C HIS A 236 15.02 -22.62 10.88
N TRP A 237 13.82 -23.20 10.80
CA TRP A 237 13.57 -24.34 9.91
C TRP A 237 13.73 -23.97 8.43
N SER A 238 13.27 -22.77 8.03
CA SER A 238 13.44 -22.26 6.66
C SER A 238 14.93 -22.04 6.33
N ASP A 239 15.70 -21.48 7.27
CA ASP A 239 17.15 -21.22 7.10
C ASP A 239 17.96 -22.52 6.93
N GLN A 240 17.46 -23.64 7.47
CA GLN A 240 18.02 -24.98 7.27
C GLN A 240 17.58 -25.63 5.94
N GLY A 241 16.92 -24.88 5.05
CA GLY A 241 16.42 -25.37 3.76
C GLY A 241 15.22 -26.32 3.87
N ARG A 242 14.54 -26.36 5.03
CA ARG A 242 13.43 -27.28 5.25
C ARG A 242 12.11 -26.65 4.79
N ARG A 243 11.37 -27.40 3.99
CA ARG A 243 9.97 -27.09 3.68
C ARG A 243 9.06 -27.64 4.76
N ALA A 244 8.91 -26.90 5.86
CA ALA A 244 8.10 -27.31 7.00
C ALA A 244 7.18 -26.19 7.47
N SER A 245 5.94 -26.54 7.82
CA SER A 245 4.93 -25.63 8.34
C SER A 245 4.47 -26.05 9.73
N LEU A 246 3.89 -25.10 10.47
CA LEU A 246 3.21 -25.38 11.72
C LEU A 246 1.89 -26.10 11.45
N GLN A 247 1.71 -27.29 12.01
CA GLN A 247 0.51 -28.09 11.79
C GLN A 247 -0.09 -28.60 13.10
N ALA A 248 -1.40 -28.75 13.10
CA ALA A 248 -2.11 -29.46 14.15
C ALA A 248 -1.88 -30.98 14.04
N THR A 249 -1.73 -31.60 15.20
CA THR A 249 -1.79 -33.05 15.41
C THR A 249 -2.98 -33.33 16.34
N GLU A 250 -3.21 -34.58 16.78
CA GLU A 250 -4.42 -34.95 17.53
C GLU A 250 -4.75 -34.01 18.71
N ASN A 251 -3.76 -33.63 19.53
CA ASN A 251 -3.96 -32.73 20.68
C ASN A 251 -2.86 -31.68 20.87
N THR A 252 -1.90 -31.61 19.96
CA THR A 252 -0.79 -30.64 20.02
C THR A 252 -0.42 -30.17 18.61
N LEU A 253 0.71 -29.50 18.47
CA LEU A 253 1.20 -28.91 17.25
C LEU A 253 2.65 -29.31 17.04
N ALA A 254 3.04 -29.40 15.78
CA ALA A 254 4.38 -29.76 15.39
C ALA A 254 4.79 -29.04 14.10
N MET A 255 6.10 -28.90 13.92
CA MET A 255 6.68 -28.65 12.61
C MET A 255 6.67 -29.96 11.82
N LEU A 256 5.97 -29.96 10.69
CA LEU A 256 5.82 -31.10 9.78
C LEU A 256 6.12 -30.66 8.33
N PRO A 257 6.40 -31.61 7.40
CA PRO A 257 6.59 -31.28 5.99
C PRO A 257 5.43 -30.43 5.47
N GLU A 258 5.76 -29.35 4.76
CA GLU A 258 4.77 -28.44 4.20
C GLU A 258 3.72 -29.21 3.41
N ALA A 259 2.46 -29.00 3.74
CA ALA A 259 1.33 -29.67 3.12
C ALA A 259 0.16 -28.71 2.97
N ASP A 260 -0.61 -28.87 1.89
CA ASP A 260 -1.85 -28.14 1.66
C ASP A 260 -3.04 -28.95 2.20
N LEU A 261 -3.13 -28.99 3.53
CA LEU A 261 -4.12 -29.79 4.27
C LEU A 261 -4.72 -28.92 5.37
N PRO A 262 -5.98 -29.16 5.82
CA PRO A 262 -6.60 -28.40 6.90
C PRO A 262 -5.73 -28.31 8.17
N ALA A 263 -4.94 -29.34 8.46
CA ALA A 263 -4.03 -29.37 9.62
C ALA A 263 -2.92 -28.32 9.54
N ALA A 264 -2.54 -27.84 8.36
CA ALA A 264 -1.53 -26.81 8.15
C ALA A 264 -2.10 -25.38 8.02
N ARG A 265 -3.43 -25.23 8.07
CA ARG A 265 -4.13 -23.98 7.80
C ARG A 265 -4.68 -23.38 9.09
N TRP A 266 -4.45 -22.08 9.27
CA TRP A 266 -4.77 -21.36 10.50
C TRP A 266 -5.64 -20.14 10.21
N ARG A 267 -6.59 -19.85 11.09
CA ARG A 267 -7.38 -18.62 11.13
C ARG A 267 -7.08 -17.86 12.40
N TYR A 268 -7.03 -16.54 12.30
CA TYR A 268 -6.69 -15.67 13.43
C TYR A 268 -7.69 -14.50 13.51
N GLU A 269 -8.31 -14.33 14.66
CA GLU A 269 -9.25 -13.22 14.94
C GLU A 269 -8.49 -11.99 15.46
N GLY A 270 -7.44 -11.61 14.73
CA GLY A 270 -6.62 -10.42 14.93
C GLY A 270 -5.84 -10.11 13.66
N GLU A 271 -4.99 -9.08 13.67
CA GLU A 271 -4.21 -8.73 12.49
C GLU A 271 -3.00 -9.67 12.32
N VAL A 272 -2.94 -10.34 11.17
CA VAL A 272 -1.78 -11.16 10.78
C VAL A 272 -0.70 -10.23 10.20
N PRO A 273 0.50 -10.15 10.80
CA PRO A 273 1.56 -9.29 10.29
C PRO A 273 1.94 -9.64 8.86
N ILE A 274 1.85 -8.66 7.95
CA ILE A 274 2.22 -8.84 6.55
C ILE A 274 3.72 -8.62 6.32
N ARG A 275 4.24 -9.04 5.16
CA ARG A 275 5.59 -8.65 4.75
C ARG A 275 5.66 -7.16 4.40
N MET A 276 6.63 -6.46 4.98
CA MET A 276 6.92 -5.04 4.74
C MET A 276 8.41 -4.86 4.45
N ARG A 277 8.78 -3.74 3.85
CA ARG A 277 10.13 -3.19 3.88
C ARG A 277 10.07 -1.86 4.61
N ARG A 278 10.30 -1.86 5.93
CA ARG A 278 10.20 -0.63 6.72
C ARG A 278 11.23 0.40 6.28
N VAL A 279 10.75 1.60 5.99
CA VAL A 279 11.55 2.79 5.71
C VAL A 279 11.13 3.84 6.73
N GLY A 280 12.03 4.24 7.61
CA GLY A 280 11.69 5.13 8.72
C GLY A 280 12.90 5.82 9.32
N GLY A 281 12.66 6.85 10.11
CA GLY A 281 13.71 7.68 10.72
C GLY A 281 14.15 8.83 9.82
N VAL A 282 15.42 9.22 9.96
CA VAL A 282 16.01 10.35 9.23
C VAL A 282 17.25 9.86 8.50
N ASP A 283 17.21 9.91 7.17
CA ASP A 283 18.35 9.54 6.34
C ASP A 283 19.13 10.78 5.89
N ARG A 284 20.46 10.70 5.98
CA ARG A 284 21.38 11.72 5.45
C ARG A 284 21.76 11.37 4.02
N VAL A 285 21.66 12.36 3.14
CA VAL A 285 21.97 12.23 1.72
C VAL A 285 23.35 12.85 1.44
N LEU A 286 24.23 12.10 0.79
CA LEU A 286 25.32 12.68 0.00
C LEU A 286 24.74 13.06 -1.37
N PHE A 287 24.60 14.35 -1.60
CA PHE A 287 24.06 14.89 -2.84
C PHE A 287 25.20 15.41 -3.72
N MET A 288 25.20 15.04 -4.99
CA MET A 288 26.27 15.37 -5.93
C MET A 288 25.73 15.85 -7.27
N THR A 289 26.24 16.96 -7.78
CA THR A 289 26.23 17.23 -9.23
C THR A 289 27.61 16.91 -9.79
N GLY A 290 27.65 16.03 -10.79
CA GLY A 290 28.87 15.59 -11.45
C GLY A 290 28.91 16.01 -12.91
N ARG A 291 30.08 15.89 -13.53
CA ARG A 291 30.28 16.04 -14.98
C ARG A 291 31.09 14.88 -15.52
N PHE A 292 30.75 14.42 -16.73
CA PHE A 292 31.67 13.61 -17.50
C PHE A 292 32.68 14.50 -18.24
N ALA A 293 33.76 13.88 -18.72
CA ALA A 293 34.81 14.56 -19.47
C ALA A 293 34.22 15.30 -20.69
N GLY A 294 34.58 16.59 -20.83
CA GLY A 294 34.08 17.44 -21.91
C GLY A 294 32.67 18.00 -21.68
N GLN A 295 32.03 17.72 -20.55
CA GLN A 295 30.74 18.29 -20.17
C GLN A 295 30.88 19.29 -19.02
N THR A 296 29.85 20.13 -18.86
CA THR A 296 29.69 21.02 -17.69
C THR A 296 28.62 20.44 -16.79
N ALA A 297 28.85 20.38 -15.48
CA ALA A 297 27.85 19.87 -14.54
C ALA A 297 26.57 20.72 -14.57
N ASN A 298 25.43 20.09 -14.30
CA ASN A 298 24.16 20.80 -14.25
C ASN A 298 24.14 21.80 -13.07
N PRO A 299 23.39 22.92 -13.18
CA PRO A 299 23.24 23.88 -12.10
C PRO A 299 22.68 23.22 -10.83
N VAL A 300 23.39 23.40 -9.71
CA VAL A 300 23.06 22.69 -8.47
C VAL A 300 21.75 23.16 -7.81
N GLU A 301 21.44 24.45 -7.86
CA GLU A 301 20.31 25.04 -7.13
C GLU A 301 18.95 24.43 -7.48
N PRO A 302 18.57 24.33 -8.77
CA PRO A 302 17.32 23.69 -9.16
C PRO A 302 17.21 22.24 -8.69
N ILE A 303 18.33 21.50 -8.73
CA ILE A 303 18.37 20.08 -8.36
C ILE A 303 18.29 19.94 -6.84
N ARG A 304 19.04 20.76 -6.09
CA ARG A 304 18.97 20.80 -4.63
C ARG A 304 17.56 21.13 -4.16
N SER A 305 16.91 22.11 -4.79
CA SER A 305 15.53 22.47 -4.47
C SER A 305 14.56 21.32 -4.78
N ALA A 306 14.74 20.62 -5.90
CA ALA A 306 13.94 19.43 -6.21
C ALA A 306 14.11 18.28 -5.20
N VAL A 307 15.29 18.14 -4.58
CA VAL A 307 15.55 17.10 -3.57
C VAL A 307 15.10 17.53 -2.17
N PHE A 308 15.56 18.68 -1.69
CA PHE A 308 15.43 19.11 -0.28
C PHE A 308 14.42 20.24 -0.06
N GLY A 309 13.93 20.87 -1.13
CA GLY A 309 13.12 22.08 -1.07
C GLY A 309 13.94 23.34 -0.82
N ASP A 310 13.26 24.48 -0.89
CA ASP A 310 13.82 25.82 -0.65
C ASP A 310 13.30 26.47 0.65
N GLY A 311 12.54 25.72 1.46
CA GLY A 311 11.92 26.22 2.69
C GLY A 311 10.68 27.10 2.49
N THR A 312 10.23 27.33 1.25
CA THR A 312 9.04 28.15 0.92
C THR A 312 7.76 27.33 0.69
N GLY A 313 7.82 26.01 0.93
CA GLY A 313 6.73 25.08 0.67
C GLY A 313 6.64 24.60 -0.78
N SER A 314 7.72 24.76 -1.56
CA SER A 314 7.83 24.25 -2.92
C SER A 314 7.98 22.72 -2.97
N ALA A 315 7.62 22.15 -4.13
CA ALA A 315 7.57 20.71 -4.32
C ALA A 315 8.96 20.07 -4.36
N SER A 316 9.24 19.14 -3.46
CA SER A 316 10.53 18.47 -3.31
C SER A 316 10.36 17.01 -2.88
N LEU A 317 11.39 16.18 -3.12
CA LEU A 317 11.42 14.81 -2.61
C LEU A 317 11.30 14.78 -1.08
N ALA A 318 12.01 15.64 -0.36
CA ALA A 318 12.00 15.66 1.10
C ALA A 318 10.58 15.90 1.66
N GLN A 319 9.88 16.92 1.15
CA GLN A 319 8.50 17.22 1.56
C GLN A 319 7.55 16.09 1.14
N TYR A 320 7.71 15.55 -0.07
CA TYR A 320 6.92 14.42 -0.56
C TYR A 320 7.03 13.21 0.39
N LEU A 321 8.24 12.84 0.80
CA LEU A 321 8.49 11.71 1.70
C LEU A 321 7.95 11.96 3.11
N GLU A 322 8.08 13.18 3.62
CA GLU A 322 7.50 13.55 4.90
C GLU A 322 5.96 13.42 4.90
N LEU A 323 5.31 13.91 3.84
CA LEU A 323 3.86 13.80 3.66
C LEU A 323 3.41 12.34 3.47
N ALA A 324 4.05 11.61 2.55
CA ALA A 324 3.70 10.23 2.24
C ALA A 324 3.89 9.32 3.46
N SER A 325 4.92 9.57 4.26
CA SER A 325 5.23 8.79 5.45
C SER A 325 4.52 9.25 6.72
N ARG A 326 3.79 10.37 6.67
CA ARG A 326 3.16 11.01 7.84
C ARG A 326 4.18 11.34 8.93
N GLY A 327 5.34 11.84 8.50
CA GLY A 327 6.47 12.18 9.37
C GLY A 327 7.26 10.98 9.91
N LYS A 328 6.94 9.74 9.51
CA LYS A 328 7.71 8.55 9.93
C LYS A 328 9.07 8.45 9.25
N PHE A 329 9.24 9.12 8.11
CA PHE A 329 10.50 9.16 7.36
C PHE A 329 10.77 10.55 6.80
N THR A 330 12.02 10.99 6.91
CA THR A 330 12.50 12.23 6.27
C THR A 330 13.91 12.02 5.74
N ILE A 331 14.28 12.80 4.72
CA ILE A 331 15.66 12.91 4.25
C ILE A 331 16.20 14.30 4.57
N ARG A 332 17.50 14.39 4.84
CA ARG A 332 18.19 15.67 5.06
C ARG A 332 19.49 15.71 4.28
N SER A 333 19.90 16.92 3.89
CA SER A 333 21.22 17.11 3.31
C SER A 333 22.29 16.72 4.33
N GLY A 334 23.20 15.84 3.93
CA GLY A 334 24.34 15.41 4.73
C GLY A 334 25.62 16.13 4.31
N ALA A 335 25.94 16.06 3.02
CA ALA A 335 27.00 16.80 2.35
C ALA A 335 26.62 17.03 0.89
N GLU A 336 27.13 18.10 0.30
CA GLU A 336 26.88 18.50 -1.08
C GLU A 336 28.20 18.67 -1.81
N LEU A 337 28.31 18.04 -2.99
CA LEU A 337 29.46 18.18 -3.88
C LEU A 337 29.01 18.62 -5.26
N THR A 338 29.53 19.76 -5.70
CA THR A 338 29.20 20.34 -7.02
C THR A 338 30.34 20.16 -8.00
N ASP A 339 30.01 19.97 -9.27
CA ASP A 339 31.00 19.76 -10.35
C ASP A 339 31.99 18.61 -10.06
N ALA A 340 31.51 17.51 -9.50
CA ALA A 340 32.33 16.32 -9.24
C ALA A 340 32.78 15.68 -10.56
N ASP A 341 34.07 15.38 -10.71
CA ASP A 341 34.60 14.74 -11.91
C ASP A 341 34.26 13.25 -11.94
N LEU A 342 33.46 12.83 -12.92
CA LEU A 342 33.04 11.44 -13.14
C LEU A 342 33.88 10.74 -14.23
N GLY A 343 34.90 11.40 -14.78
CA GLY A 343 35.72 10.89 -15.88
C GLY A 343 34.96 10.78 -17.20
N ALA A 344 35.41 9.92 -18.13
CA ALA A 344 34.70 9.69 -19.40
C ALA A 344 33.32 9.04 -19.18
N VAL A 345 32.38 9.12 -20.11
CA VAL A 345 31.11 8.36 -19.97
C VAL A 345 31.42 6.85 -20.02
N PRO A 346 31.00 6.02 -19.05
CA PRO A 346 31.20 4.57 -19.12
C PRO A 346 30.40 3.96 -20.28
N ALA A 347 30.97 2.96 -20.95
CA ALA A 347 30.26 2.22 -22.00
C ALA A 347 28.98 1.58 -21.44
N GLY A 348 27.88 1.68 -22.19
CA GLY A 348 26.55 1.25 -21.78
C GLY A 348 25.97 2.01 -20.58
N CYS A 349 26.65 3.06 -20.10
CA CYS A 349 26.29 3.78 -18.87
C CYS A 349 26.08 2.84 -17.66
N SER A 350 27.05 1.95 -17.42
CA SER A 350 27.06 1.07 -16.25
C SER A 350 26.87 1.86 -14.95
N SER A 351 25.76 1.62 -14.23
CA SER A 351 25.46 2.31 -12.99
C SER A 351 26.50 2.03 -11.90
N ALA A 352 27.04 0.81 -11.86
CA ALA A 352 28.13 0.43 -10.96
C ALA A 352 29.38 1.30 -11.19
N ASP A 353 29.75 1.56 -12.45
CA ASP A 353 30.89 2.39 -12.79
C ASP A 353 30.64 3.86 -12.49
N VAL A 354 29.46 4.39 -12.82
CA VAL A 354 29.09 5.77 -12.48
C VAL A 354 29.14 5.99 -10.96
N LEU A 355 28.61 5.06 -10.17
CA LEU A 355 28.63 5.13 -8.70
C LEU A 355 30.04 4.99 -8.14
N ALA A 356 30.86 4.08 -8.68
CA ALA A 356 32.26 3.95 -8.26
C ALA A 356 33.04 5.25 -8.49
N ARG A 357 32.82 5.91 -9.62
CA ARG A 357 33.46 7.18 -9.96
C ARG A 357 32.93 8.34 -9.14
N ALA A 358 31.62 8.40 -8.87
CA ALA A 358 31.05 9.37 -7.95
C ALA A 358 31.65 9.23 -6.54
N ARG A 359 31.77 7.99 -6.02
CA ARG A 359 32.41 7.72 -4.73
C ARG A 359 33.88 8.11 -4.72
N ALA A 360 34.62 7.81 -5.79
CA ALA A 360 36.02 8.23 -5.92
C ALA A 360 36.16 9.75 -5.99
N GLY A 361 35.30 10.43 -6.75
CA GLY A 361 35.25 11.89 -6.83
C GLY A 361 34.90 12.56 -5.50
N ALA A 362 34.00 11.95 -4.71
CA ALA A 362 33.72 12.39 -3.35
C ALA A 362 34.92 12.20 -2.41
N LEU A 363 35.57 11.04 -2.47
CA LEU A 363 36.74 10.74 -1.64
C LEU A 363 37.93 11.64 -1.96
N ALA A 364 38.13 11.99 -3.24
CA ALA A 364 39.14 12.95 -3.67
C ALA A 364 38.93 14.36 -3.06
N ARG A 365 37.71 14.67 -2.62
CA ARG A 365 37.33 15.89 -1.90
C ARG A 365 37.22 15.68 -0.38
N GLY A 366 37.73 14.56 0.14
CA GLY A 366 37.71 14.22 1.56
C GLY A 366 36.35 13.78 2.11
N VAL A 367 35.38 13.48 1.24
CA VAL A 367 34.04 13.04 1.64
C VAL A 367 33.90 11.53 1.42
N ASP A 368 33.78 10.79 2.52
CA ASP A 368 33.48 9.35 2.49
C ASP A 368 31.98 9.12 2.34
N ALA A 369 31.57 8.62 1.17
CA ALA A 369 30.18 8.30 0.85
C ALA A 369 29.57 7.24 1.79
N GLY A 370 30.39 6.38 2.41
CA GLY A 370 29.92 5.36 3.37
C GLY A 370 29.36 5.93 4.67
N LYS A 371 29.56 7.22 4.94
CA LYS A 371 29.03 7.93 6.13
C LYS A 371 27.61 8.45 5.94
N PHE A 372 27.01 8.25 4.78
CA PHE A 372 25.66 8.71 4.43
C PHE A 372 24.75 7.52 4.18
N ASN A 373 23.46 7.69 4.49
CA ASN A 373 22.46 6.66 4.26
C ASN A 373 22.17 6.51 2.76
N LEU A 374 22.14 7.63 2.04
CA LEU A 374 21.74 7.73 0.64
C LEU A 374 22.79 8.45 -0.20
N LEU A 375 22.98 8.03 -1.46
CA LEU A 375 23.84 8.67 -2.45
C LEU A 375 23.04 9.10 -3.68
N PHE A 376 22.87 10.40 -3.88
CA PHE A 376 22.17 10.96 -5.04
C PHE A 376 23.17 11.68 -5.95
N VAL A 377 23.21 11.28 -7.22
CA VAL A 377 24.13 11.84 -8.21
C VAL A 377 23.35 12.30 -9.43
N ASP A 378 23.43 13.58 -9.73
CA ASP A 378 22.96 14.15 -11.01
C ASP A 378 24.15 14.45 -11.92
N PHE A 379 24.00 14.19 -13.21
CA PHE A 379 24.99 14.54 -14.23
C PHE A 379 24.29 14.98 -15.53
N PRO A 380 24.98 15.70 -16.44
CA PRO A 380 24.41 16.17 -17.70
C PRO A 380 23.88 15.02 -18.55
N SER A 381 22.80 15.30 -19.28
CA SER A 381 22.19 14.29 -20.14
C SER A 381 23.19 13.76 -21.16
N THR A 382 23.26 12.44 -21.27
CA THR A 382 24.01 11.74 -22.30
C THR A 382 23.15 10.65 -22.93
N SER A 383 23.29 10.49 -24.24
CA SER A 383 22.56 9.47 -25.01
C SER A 383 23.05 8.05 -24.72
N GLU A 384 24.22 7.90 -24.07
CA GLU A 384 24.74 6.60 -23.63
C GLU A 384 23.87 5.99 -22.51
N CYS A 385 23.37 6.85 -21.61
CA CYS A 385 22.46 6.45 -20.54
C CYS A 385 21.02 6.45 -21.08
N LYS A 386 20.43 5.26 -21.23
CA LYS A 386 19.06 5.08 -21.79
C LYS A 386 17.93 5.34 -20.78
N PHE A 387 18.24 6.00 -19.66
CA PHE A 387 17.32 6.33 -18.59
C PHE A 387 17.39 7.83 -18.27
N SER A 388 16.31 8.40 -17.75
CA SER A 388 16.28 9.76 -17.21
C SER A 388 16.64 9.80 -15.72
N GLY A 389 16.21 8.76 -14.99
CA GLY A 389 16.60 8.44 -13.62
C GLY A 389 16.84 6.94 -13.50
N LEU A 390 17.66 6.54 -12.53
CA LEU A 390 17.87 5.14 -12.20
C LEU A 390 18.19 4.99 -10.71
N ALA A 391 17.57 4.01 -10.06
CA ALA A 391 17.85 3.67 -8.67
C ALA A 391 18.14 2.19 -8.46
N ALA A 392 18.72 1.88 -7.31
CA ALA A 392 18.70 0.52 -6.79
C ALA A 392 17.28 0.04 -6.47
N LYS A 393 16.97 -1.24 -6.70
CA LYS A 393 15.66 -1.84 -6.38
C LYS A 393 15.76 -3.13 -5.55
N PRO A 394 15.61 -3.05 -4.23
CA PRO A 394 15.72 -1.85 -3.40
C PRO A 394 17.18 -1.42 -3.21
N GLY A 395 17.41 -0.23 -2.66
CA GLY A 395 18.74 0.17 -2.20
C GLY A 395 18.81 1.63 -1.81
N ASN A 396 19.98 2.23 -1.96
CA ASN A 396 20.32 3.50 -1.31
C ASN A 396 21.00 4.52 -2.23
N TRP A 397 20.82 4.39 -3.53
CA TRP A 397 21.37 5.34 -4.50
C TRP A 397 20.38 5.65 -5.60
N ILE A 398 20.47 6.88 -6.13
CA ILE A 398 19.74 7.38 -7.28
C ILE A 398 20.72 8.12 -8.20
N LEU A 399 20.63 7.84 -9.50
CA LEU A 399 21.33 8.52 -10.57
C LEU A 399 20.32 9.32 -11.39
N SER A 400 20.66 10.57 -11.74
CA SER A 400 19.90 11.38 -12.69
C SER A 400 20.73 11.71 -13.92
N ASN A 401 20.14 11.52 -15.09
CA ASN A 401 20.71 11.82 -16.39
C ASN A 401 20.08 13.11 -16.95
N GLY A 402 20.44 14.25 -16.37
CA GLY A 402 19.98 15.58 -16.77
C GLY A 402 18.53 15.91 -16.39
N SER A 403 17.92 15.13 -15.49
CA SER A 403 16.51 15.28 -15.08
C SER A 403 16.36 15.70 -13.60
N GLY A 404 17.46 16.02 -12.92
CA GLY A 404 17.50 16.29 -11.49
C GLY A 404 16.70 17.52 -11.03
N ASN A 405 16.32 18.40 -11.94
CA ASN A 405 15.52 19.59 -11.62
C ASN A 405 14.04 19.28 -11.33
N GLY A 406 13.55 18.08 -11.63
CA GLY A 406 12.18 17.66 -11.36
C GLY A 406 12.10 16.77 -10.11
N TYR A 407 11.42 17.23 -9.06
CA TYR A 407 11.23 16.41 -7.85
C TYR A 407 10.55 15.05 -8.15
N TRP A 408 9.68 15.01 -9.16
CA TRP A 408 8.93 13.83 -9.56
C TRP A 408 9.85 12.69 -10.04
N MET A 409 11.03 13.01 -10.59
CA MET A 409 12.01 12.00 -10.96
C MET A 409 12.61 11.39 -9.69
N TRP A 410 12.99 12.24 -8.72
CA TRP A 410 13.52 11.76 -7.44
C TRP A 410 12.49 10.93 -6.67
N THR A 411 11.19 11.28 -6.71
CA THR A 411 10.13 10.46 -6.10
C THR A 411 9.92 9.14 -6.85
N HIS A 412 9.95 9.14 -8.18
CA HIS A 412 9.89 7.91 -8.97
C HIS A 412 11.03 6.95 -8.58
N GLU A 413 12.26 7.44 -8.61
CA GLU A 413 13.46 6.66 -8.31
C GLU A 413 13.54 6.24 -6.84
N PHE A 414 13.06 7.07 -5.91
CA PHE A 414 12.94 6.66 -4.51
C PHE A 414 11.93 5.53 -4.33
N GLY A 415 10.87 5.48 -5.14
CA GLY A 415 9.95 4.35 -5.21
C GLY A 415 10.70 3.04 -5.48
N HIS A 416 11.60 3.03 -6.45
CA HIS A 416 12.48 1.88 -6.70
C HIS A 416 13.38 1.56 -5.51
N ALA A 417 13.97 2.57 -4.85
CA ALA A 417 14.79 2.38 -3.64
C ALA A 417 14.01 1.69 -2.49
N MET A 418 12.69 1.90 -2.42
CA MET A 418 11.78 1.21 -1.52
C MET A 418 11.38 -0.20 -1.98
N GLY A 419 11.91 -0.70 -3.10
CA GLY A 419 11.59 -2.03 -3.63
C GLY A 419 10.32 -2.06 -4.48
N ILE A 420 9.84 -0.92 -4.96
CA ILE A 420 8.68 -0.86 -5.84
C ILE A 420 9.12 -1.11 -7.28
N SER A 421 8.47 -2.04 -7.98
CA SER A 421 8.62 -2.18 -9.44
C SER A 421 7.67 -1.24 -10.17
N HIS A 422 7.99 -0.89 -11.42
CA HIS A 422 7.00 -0.23 -12.30
C HIS A 422 5.68 -0.99 -12.25
N PRO A 423 4.54 -0.29 -12.12
CA PRO A 423 3.26 -0.93 -12.09
C PRO A 423 2.92 -1.47 -13.48
N ASP A 424 2.02 -2.45 -13.51
CA ASP A 424 1.32 -2.82 -14.73
C ASP A 424 -0.06 -2.15 -14.74
N THR A 425 -0.77 -2.29 -15.85
CA THR A 425 -2.20 -2.01 -15.89
C THR A 425 -2.97 -3.22 -16.42
N LEU A 426 -4.19 -3.42 -15.93
CA LEU A 426 -5.08 -4.51 -16.28
C LEU A 426 -6.28 -3.93 -17.05
N ARG A 427 -6.27 -4.17 -18.36
CA ARG A 427 -7.17 -3.59 -19.37
C ARG A 427 -8.16 -4.61 -19.89
N ASN A 428 -9.21 -4.13 -20.56
CA ASN A 428 -10.12 -4.95 -21.37
C ASN A 428 -10.70 -6.15 -20.60
N CYS A 429 -10.90 -6.00 -19.29
CA CYS A 429 -11.56 -7.01 -18.51
C CYS A 429 -13.01 -7.21 -19.01
N PRO A 430 -13.50 -8.45 -19.12
CA PRO A 430 -14.88 -8.70 -19.52
C PRO A 430 -15.87 -8.02 -18.57
N VAL A 431 -17.04 -7.65 -19.10
CA VAL A 431 -18.17 -7.16 -18.30
C VAL A 431 -19.27 -8.22 -18.33
N ALA A 432 -19.69 -8.69 -17.15
CA ALA A 432 -20.79 -9.63 -16.97
C ALA A 432 -21.69 -9.14 -15.83
N ASP A 433 -23.00 -9.26 -16.00
CA ASP A 433 -24.01 -8.87 -14.99
C ASP A 433 -23.79 -7.45 -14.42
N GLY A 434 -23.46 -6.53 -15.34
CA GLY A 434 -23.20 -5.12 -15.03
C GLY A 434 -21.96 -4.85 -14.17
N ALA A 435 -21.06 -5.83 -14.03
CA ALA A 435 -19.81 -5.70 -13.30
C ALA A 435 -18.59 -6.02 -14.16
N VAL A 436 -17.48 -5.34 -13.89
CA VAL A 436 -16.19 -5.71 -14.47
C VAL A 436 -15.68 -6.98 -13.81
N THR A 437 -15.34 -7.99 -14.60
CA THR A 437 -14.85 -9.28 -14.12
C THR A 437 -13.33 -9.34 -14.21
N VAL A 438 -12.68 -9.23 -13.06
CA VAL A 438 -11.22 -9.35 -12.90
C VAL A 438 -10.83 -10.83 -12.80
N GLY A 439 -9.95 -11.25 -13.70
CA GLY A 439 -9.50 -12.63 -13.81
C GLY A 439 -9.10 -13.00 -15.22
N ALA A 440 -9.56 -14.17 -15.66
CA ALA A 440 -9.38 -14.61 -17.04
C ALA A 440 -10.04 -13.64 -18.04
N GLY A 441 -9.36 -13.38 -19.15
CA GLY A 441 -9.85 -12.49 -20.22
C GLY A 441 -9.41 -11.02 -20.09
N CYS A 442 -8.88 -10.60 -18.96
CA CYS A 442 -8.20 -9.30 -18.85
C CYS A 442 -6.84 -9.32 -19.56
N VAL A 443 -6.40 -8.17 -20.07
CA VAL A 443 -5.09 -7.98 -20.71
C VAL A 443 -4.18 -7.21 -19.77
N THR A 444 -3.03 -7.79 -19.42
CA THR A 444 -1.99 -7.07 -18.67
C THR A 444 -1.04 -6.37 -19.65
N GLY A 445 -0.78 -5.09 -19.45
CA GLY A 445 0.20 -4.36 -20.24
C GLY A 445 0.21 -2.85 -19.99
N GLY A 446 1.33 -2.21 -20.32
CA GLY A 446 1.56 -0.79 -20.07
C GLY A 446 1.92 -0.48 -18.61
N THR A 447 2.59 0.63 -18.40
CA THR A 447 3.04 1.11 -17.08
C THR A 447 2.32 2.38 -16.65
N ASP A 448 1.20 2.70 -17.30
CA ASP A 448 0.48 3.97 -17.19
C ASP A 448 -0.55 3.95 -16.05
N ASP A 449 -0.09 3.88 -14.80
CA ASP A 449 -0.94 4.21 -13.65
C ASP A 449 -0.84 5.74 -13.39
N PRO A 450 -1.83 6.54 -13.81
CA PRO A 450 -1.78 8.00 -13.72
C PRO A 450 -1.86 8.51 -12.27
N THR A 451 -2.01 7.63 -11.29
CA THR A 451 -2.07 7.94 -9.85
C THR A 451 -0.81 7.51 -9.08
N ASP A 452 0.12 6.86 -9.75
CA ASP A 452 1.35 6.33 -9.16
C ASP A 452 2.56 7.06 -9.76
N THR A 453 3.37 7.72 -8.93
CA THR A 453 4.62 8.36 -9.38
C THR A 453 5.56 7.37 -10.08
N VAL A 454 5.54 6.09 -9.68
CA VAL A 454 6.33 5.01 -10.29
C VAL A 454 5.66 4.50 -11.59
N GLY A 455 4.39 4.82 -11.83
CA GLY A 455 3.58 4.42 -13.00
C GLY A 455 3.21 5.54 -13.96
N GLY A 456 3.96 6.63 -14.00
CA GLY A 456 3.66 7.74 -14.91
C GLY A 456 2.64 8.76 -14.39
N GLY A 457 2.19 8.63 -13.14
CA GLY A 457 1.47 9.70 -12.44
C GLY A 457 2.36 10.93 -12.17
N GLY A 458 3.68 10.81 -12.27
CA GLY A 458 4.63 11.91 -12.11
C GLY A 458 4.54 12.54 -10.72
N ARG A 459 3.75 13.62 -10.60
CA ARG A 459 3.58 14.42 -9.39
C ARG A 459 2.79 13.73 -8.28
N ARG A 460 2.04 12.67 -8.60
CA ARG A 460 1.12 11.97 -7.70
C ARG A 460 1.81 11.31 -6.52
N MET A 461 1.11 11.25 -5.40
CA MET A 461 1.62 10.64 -4.17
C MET A 461 1.56 9.11 -4.25
N TYR A 462 2.42 8.45 -3.47
CA TYR A 462 2.50 6.99 -3.47
C TYR A 462 1.16 6.36 -3.07
N PRO A 463 0.70 5.34 -3.81
CA PRO A 463 -0.45 4.54 -3.44
C PRO A 463 -0.39 3.95 -2.03
N VAL A 464 -1.57 3.68 -1.45
CA VAL A 464 -1.76 3.16 -0.11
C VAL A 464 -0.99 1.85 0.15
N ASN A 465 -0.85 0.99 -0.87
CA ASN A 465 -0.09 -0.25 -0.76
C ASN A 465 1.43 -0.02 -0.66
N TYR A 466 1.95 1.06 -1.24
CA TYR A 466 3.37 1.41 -1.07
C TYR A 466 3.63 1.92 0.32
N GLN A 467 2.74 2.78 0.83
CA GLN A 467 2.82 3.27 2.21
C GLN A 467 2.69 2.13 3.22
N LEU A 468 1.79 1.17 2.99
CA LEU A 468 1.68 -0.05 3.79
C LEU A 468 2.96 -0.90 3.72
N PHE A 469 3.47 -1.15 2.51
CA PHE A 469 4.70 -1.93 2.32
C PHE A 469 5.92 -1.24 2.97
N ALA A 470 6.00 0.09 2.91
CA ALA A 470 7.05 0.89 3.55
C ALA A 470 6.91 0.97 5.10
N GLY A 471 5.81 0.47 5.67
CA GLY A 471 5.50 0.57 7.10
C GLY A 471 5.04 1.96 7.56
N TRP A 472 4.68 2.83 6.61
CA TRP A 472 4.13 4.16 6.90
C TRP A 472 2.64 4.09 7.27
N LEU A 473 1.93 3.11 6.74
CA LEU A 473 0.64 2.65 7.22
C LEU A 473 0.79 1.29 7.90
N SER A 474 -0.08 0.98 8.86
CA SER A 474 -0.18 -0.35 9.47
C SER A 474 -1.32 -1.16 8.86
N GLU A 475 -1.40 -2.42 9.25
CA GLU A 475 -2.55 -3.28 8.96
C GLU A 475 -3.84 -2.76 9.59
N ASP A 476 -3.77 -2.01 10.69
CA ASP A 476 -4.95 -1.35 11.25
C ASP A 476 -5.45 -0.21 10.34
N ASP A 477 -4.55 0.46 9.62
CA ASP A 477 -4.91 1.50 8.65
C ASP A 477 -5.44 0.90 7.34
N VAL A 478 -4.98 -0.31 6.99
CA VAL A 478 -5.28 -1.04 5.75
C VAL A 478 -5.64 -2.52 6.03
N PRO A 479 -6.76 -2.79 6.72
CA PRO A 479 -7.08 -4.13 7.20
C PRO A 479 -7.53 -5.06 6.08
N ALA A 480 -7.42 -6.36 6.32
CA ALA A 480 -7.92 -7.37 5.39
C ALA A 480 -9.43 -7.51 5.47
N ILE A 481 -10.09 -7.55 4.31
CA ILE A 481 -11.49 -7.95 4.19
C ILE A 481 -11.52 -9.44 3.84
N VAL A 482 -11.89 -10.25 4.83
CA VAL A 482 -12.03 -11.72 4.71
C VAL A 482 -13.47 -12.19 4.97
N LYS A 483 -14.36 -11.27 5.35
CA LYS A 483 -15.79 -11.50 5.57
C LYS A 483 -16.58 -10.54 4.67
N PRO A 484 -17.77 -10.93 4.17
CA PRO A 484 -18.67 -9.97 3.53
C PRO A 484 -19.10 -8.85 4.48
N GLY A 485 -19.41 -7.67 3.94
CA GLY A 485 -19.88 -6.54 4.73
C GLY A 485 -19.81 -5.21 4.00
N THR A 486 -20.11 -4.15 4.74
CA THR A 486 -20.00 -2.77 4.28
C THR A 486 -18.82 -2.09 4.97
N TYR A 487 -17.94 -1.50 4.19
CA TYR A 487 -16.66 -0.96 4.64
C TYR A 487 -16.53 0.51 4.24
N ARG A 488 -16.06 1.34 5.17
CA ARG A 488 -15.82 2.77 4.94
C ARG A 488 -14.35 3.06 4.71
N LEU A 489 -14.06 3.71 3.59
CA LEU A 489 -12.76 4.28 3.23
C LEU A 489 -12.77 5.77 3.58
N ALA A 490 -11.86 6.20 4.42
CA ALA A 490 -11.54 7.62 4.56
C ALA A 490 -10.67 8.04 3.36
N PRO A 491 -10.75 9.30 2.90
CA PRO A 491 -9.78 9.81 1.95
C PRO A 491 -8.35 9.63 2.47
N LEU A 492 -7.45 9.17 1.60
CA LEU A 492 -6.04 9.00 1.95
C LEU A 492 -5.46 10.32 2.49
N TRP A 493 -4.67 10.22 3.57
CA TRP A 493 -4.13 11.33 4.38
C TRP A 493 -5.14 12.13 5.21
N SER A 494 -6.44 11.84 5.16
CA SER A 494 -7.41 12.49 6.04
C SER A 494 -7.47 11.83 7.43
N ALA A 495 -7.95 12.59 8.41
CA ALA A 495 -8.29 12.11 9.75
C ALA A 495 -9.79 11.75 9.89
N LEU A 496 -10.52 11.67 8.77
CA LEU A 496 -11.94 11.34 8.77
C LEU A 496 -12.18 9.88 9.21
N PRO A 497 -13.36 9.55 9.76
CA PRO A 497 -13.69 8.19 10.14
C PRO A 497 -13.64 7.22 8.94
N GLY A 498 -12.97 6.09 9.13
CA GLY A 498 -12.79 5.05 8.11
C GLY A 498 -11.35 4.54 8.08
N LYS A 499 -11.09 3.58 7.19
CA LYS A 499 -9.74 3.06 6.95
C LYS A 499 -9.09 3.78 5.76
N GLN A 500 -7.77 3.88 5.75
CA GLN A 500 -7.02 4.55 4.67
C GLN A 500 -7.01 3.70 3.38
N GLY A 501 -7.18 2.39 3.53
CA GLY A 501 -7.40 1.44 2.45
C GLY A 501 -7.99 0.14 2.97
N TYR A 502 -8.26 -0.80 2.08
CA TYR A 502 -8.52 -2.19 2.44
C TYR A 502 -7.77 -3.14 1.51
N ARG A 503 -7.45 -4.33 2.02
CA ARG A 503 -6.85 -5.41 1.24
C ARG A 503 -7.80 -6.61 1.17
N LEU A 504 -8.08 -7.12 -0.02
CA LEU A 504 -8.83 -8.37 -0.20
C LEU A 504 -7.85 -9.45 -0.67
N PRO A 505 -7.55 -10.47 0.16
CA PRO A 505 -6.66 -11.54 -0.26
C PRO A 505 -7.23 -12.33 -1.45
N ARG A 506 -6.34 -12.79 -2.34
CA ARG A 506 -6.67 -13.56 -3.55
C ARG A 506 -6.02 -14.94 -3.50
N GLY A 507 -6.61 -15.91 -4.18
CA GLY A 507 -6.12 -17.30 -4.19
C GLY A 507 -4.71 -17.50 -4.78
N ASP A 508 -4.19 -16.54 -5.55
CA ASP A 508 -2.83 -16.58 -6.11
C ASP A 508 -1.75 -15.99 -5.18
N GLY A 509 -2.12 -15.64 -3.95
CA GLY A 509 -1.22 -15.03 -2.98
C GLY A 509 -1.03 -13.51 -3.16
N SER A 510 -1.70 -12.89 -4.14
CA SER A 510 -1.81 -11.42 -4.26
C SER A 510 -2.99 -10.88 -3.44
N ALA A 511 -3.16 -9.56 -3.43
CA ALA A 511 -4.34 -8.93 -2.82
C ALA A 511 -4.89 -7.82 -3.71
N LEU A 512 -6.21 -7.67 -3.76
CA LEU A 512 -6.79 -6.41 -4.22
C LEU A 512 -6.59 -5.35 -3.16
N ILE A 513 -6.30 -4.13 -3.60
CA ILE A 513 -6.14 -2.96 -2.76
C ILE A 513 -7.21 -1.95 -3.16
N LEU A 514 -8.02 -1.52 -2.19
CA LEU A 514 -9.02 -0.48 -2.35
C LEU A 514 -8.49 0.82 -1.77
N GLU A 515 -8.52 1.88 -2.57
CA GLU A 515 -8.02 3.19 -2.21
C GLU A 515 -9.03 4.27 -2.61
N PHE A 516 -9.25 5.25 -1.73
CA PHE A 516 -10.02 6.44 -2.06
C PHE A 516 -9.16 7.68 -1.83
N ARG A 517 -9.04 8.54 -2.85
CA ARG A 517 -8.33 9.81 -2.75
C ARG A 517 -9.34 10.94 -2.83
N ARG A 518 -9.25 11.89 -1.91
CA ARG A 518 -9.97 13.17 -1.98
C ARG A 518 -9.05 14.22 -1.35
N PRO A 519 -8.05 14.72 -2.09
CA PRO A 519 -7.08 15.67 -1.57
C PRO A 519 -7.82 16.87 -0.95
N GLN A 520 -7.64 17.08 0.35
CA GLN A 520 -8.26 18.18 1.09
C GLN A 520 -7.27 19.35 1.17
N GLY A 521 -7.76 20.58 1.08
CA GLY A 521 -6.96 21.80 1.18
C GLY A 521 -6.66 22.48 -0.15
N LYS A 522 -5.75 23.46 -0.14
CA LYS A 522 -5.35 24.18 -1.35
C LYS A 522 -4.78 23.17 -2.35
N ARG A 523 -5.37 23.07 -3.54
CA ARG A 523 -4.83 22.23 -4.63
C ARG A 523 -3.34 22.56 -4.79
N GLY A 524 -2.53 21.57 -4.45
CA GLY A 524 -1.10 21.72 -4.21
C GLY A 524 -0.28 20.89 -5.18
N SER A 525 1.03 20.88 -4.98
CA SER A 525 1.97 20.40 -5.98
C SER A 525 1.95 18.90 -6.29
N TYR A 526 1.29 18.06 -5.48
CA TYR A 526 1.37 16.59 -5.60
C TYR A 526 0.04 15.89 -5.96
N GLU A 527 -1.11 16.42 -5.53
CA GLU A 527 -2.42 15.79 -5.73
C GLU A 527 -3.45 16.81 -6.24
N ASP A 528 -3.13 17.46 -7.36
CA ASP A 528 -3.88 18.56 -7.96
C ASP A 528 -5.08 18.16 -8.84
N TRP A 529 -5.71 17.01 -8.57
CA TRP A 529 -6.84 16.55 -9.37
C TRP A 529 -8.00 17.56 -9.37
N PRO A 530 -8.69 17.77 -10.51
CA PRO A 530 -9.94 18.51 -10.51
C PRO A 530 -11.00 17.73 -9.74
N ASP A 531 -11.94 18.42 -9.08
CA ASP A 531 -13.01 17.80 -8.29
C ASP A 531 -13.94 16.91 -9.10
N THR A 532 -13.90 17.01 -10.43
CA THR A 532 -14.65 16.17 -11.38
C THR A 532 -13.91 14.91 -11.79
N SER A 533 -12.64 14.74 -11.41
CA SER A 533 -11.85 13.58 -11.80
C SER A 533 -12.46 12.28 -11.24
N PRO A 534 -12.51 11.18 -12.01
CA PRO A 534 -12.87 9.87 -11.49
C PRO A 534 -12.01 9.46 -10.28
N PHE A 535 -10.74 9.87 -10.24
CA PHE A 535 -9.81 9.54 -9.15
C PHE A 535 -10.14 10.21 -7.82
N VAL A 536 -10.98 11.25 -7.82
CA VAL A 536 -11.46 11.88 -6.59
C VAL A 536 -12.92 11.56 -6.26
N ASN A 537 -13.62 10.87 -7.16
CA ASN A 537 -15.05 10.54 -7.03
C ASN A 537 -15.33 9.03 -7.10
N GLY A 538 -14.29 8.19 -7.21
CA GLY A 538 -14.40 6.74 -7.31
C GLY A 538 -13.33 6.04 -6.47
N VAL A 539 -13.52 4.74 -6.24
CA VAL A 539 -12.56 3.90 -5.52
C VAL A 539 -11.59 3.30 -6.52
N THR A 540 -10.30 3.61 -6.38
CA THR A 540 -9.28 3.00 -7.22
C THR A 540 -8.98 1.59 -6.73
N VAL A 541 -8.99 0.62 -7.64
CA VAL A 541 -8.76 -0.80 -7.34
C VAL A 541 -7.45 -1.24 -7.98
N ARG A 542 -6.58 -1.87 -7.19
CA ARG A 542 -5.27 -2.36 -7.66
C ARG A 542 -5.03 -3.79 -7.24
N ILE A 543 -4.15 -4.50 -7.94
CA ILE A 543 -3.57 -5.76 -7.47
C ILE A 543 -2.18 -5.47 -6.92
N MET A 544 -1.93 -5.83 -5.66
CA MET A 544 -0.60 -5.85 -5.06
C MET A 544 -0.05 -7.28 -5.08
N ARG A 545 1.14 -7.46 -5.65
CA ARG A 545 1.86 -8.73 -5.67
C ARG A 545 3.27 -8.56 -5.11
N TYR A 546 3.70 -9.47 -4.24
CA TYR A 546 5.12 -9.60 -3.89
C TYR A 546 5.86 -10.26 -5.06
N VAL A 547 6.84 -9.56 -5.64
CA VAL A 547 7.70 -10.12 -6.70
C VAL A 547 8.97 -10.76 -6.11
N SER A 548 9.33 -10.38 -4.89
CA SER A 548 10.38 -11.03 -4.09
C SER A 548 10.09 -10.86 -2.58
N ASN A 549 11.06 -11.21 -1.74
CA ASN A 549 11.03 -10.89 -0.31
C ASN A 549 11.25 -9.41 0.02
N VAL A 550 11.73 -8.61 -0.93
CA VAL A 550 12.08 -7.20 -0.71
C VAL A 550 11.44 -6.25 -1.72
N SER A 551 10.53 -6.75 -2.56
CA SER A 551 9.89 -5.93 -3.58
C SER A 551 8.45 -6.33 -3.90
N ILE A 552 7.66 -5.33 -4.29
CA ILE A 552 6.28 -5.49 -4.73
C ILE A 552 6.09 -4.92 -6.14
N ARG A 553 5.02 -5.37 -6.79
CA ARG A 553 4.48 -4.80 -8.02
C ARG A 553 3.01 -4.46 -7.79
N ASN A 554 2.60 -3.35 -8.36
CA ASN A 554 1.24 -2.88 -8.37
C ASN A 554 0.64 -3.04 -9.78
N THR A 555 -0.65 -3.30 -9.87
CA THR A 555 -1.36 -3.33 -11.16
C THR A 555 -2.66 -2.54 -11.02
N LEU A 556 -2.80 -1.43 -11.76
CA LEU A 556 -4.05 -0.67 -11.80
C LEU A 556 -5.11 -1.43 -12.60
N ILE A 557 -6.29 -1.61 -12.03
CA ILE A 557 -7.42 -2.23 -12.73
C ILE A 557 -8.27 -1.16 -13.40
N ASP A 558 -8.52 -1.35 -14.69
CA ASP A 558 -9.52 -0.61 -15.46
C ASP A 558 -10.94 -1.06 -15.07
N ALA A 559 -11.65 -0.24 -14.28
CA ALA A 559 -13.06 -0.48 -13.95
C ALA A 559 -14.04 0.09 -14.99
N THR A 560 -13.54 0.62 -16.11
CA THR A 560 -14.29 1.24 -17.22
C THR A 560 -13.87 0.66 -18.57
N PRO A 561 -13.79 -0.68 -18.72
CA PRO A 561 -13.26 -1.31 -19.93
C PRO A 561 -14.01 -0.87 -21.19
N GLY A 562 -13.26 -0.45 -22.20
CA GLY A 562 -13.79 0.07 -23.47
C GLY A 562 -14.07 1.58 -23.48
N SER A 563 -13.83 2.29 -22.36
CA SER A 563 -13.82 3.75 -22.33
C SER A 563 -12.74 4.33 -23.24
N ALA A 564 -13.03 5.47 -23.87
CA ALA A 564 -12.05 6.21 -24.66
C ALA A 564 -10.93 6.83 -23.79
N ASP A 565 -11.17 6.99 -22.49
CA ASP A 565 -10.22 7.57 -21.54
C ASP A 565 -9.19 6.55 -21.00
N GLY A 566 -9.37 5.27 -21.32
CA GLY A 566 -8.46 4.19 -20.96
C GLY A 566 -8.21 4.13 -19.46
N MET A 567 -6.96 4.33 -19.02
CA MET A 567 -6.62 4.28 -17.60
C MET A 567 -7.01 5.56 -16.83
N LYS A 568 -7.43 6.64 -17.51
CA LYS A 568 -7.72 7.94 -16.87
C LYS A 568 -9.06 7.98 -16.14
N ASP A 569 -9.93 7.01 -16.38
CA ASP A 569 -11.20 6.82 -15.70
C ASP A 569 -11.32 5.45 -14.99
N ALA A 570 -10.19 4.78 -14.80
CA ALA A 570 -10.07 3.47 -14.16
C ALA A 570 -10.77 3.28 -12.80
N PRO A 571 -11.00 4.29 -11.92
CA PRO A 571 -11.66 4.08 -10.64
C PRO A 571 -13.08 3.53 -10.75
N LEU A 572 -13.44 2.63 -9.84
CA LEU A 572 -14.79 2.10 -9.73
C LEU A 572 -15.71 3.20 -9.16
N MET A 573 -16.63 3.68 -9.99
CA MET A 573 -17.54 4.77 -9.64
C MET A 573 -18.73 4.30 -8.76
N PRO A 574 -19.37 5.19 -7.97
CA PRO A 574 -20.57 4.85 -7.22
C PRO A 574 -21.66 4.19 -8.07
N GLY A 575 -22.31 3.17 -7.52
CA GLY A 575 -23.30 2.33 -8.20
C GLY A 575 -22.70 1.26 -9.13
N LYS A 576 -21.39 1.26 -9.38
CA LYS A 576 -20.70 0.25 -10.19
C LYS A 576 -20.13 -0.87 -9.33
N SER A 577 -19.91 -2.01 -9.97
CA SER A 577 -19.38 -3.20 -9.33
C SER A 577 -18.22 -3.82 -10.10
N LEU A 578 -17.37 -4.51 -9.36
CA LEU A 578 -16.28 -5.34 -9.86
C LEU A 578 -16.38 -6.71 -9.20
N VAL A 579 -16.17 -7.78 -9.95
CA VAL A 579 -16.08 -9.16 -9.46
C VAL A 579 -14.65 -9.64 -9.66
N ASP A 580 -13.97 -10.04 -8.60
CA ASP A 580 -12.66 -10.68 -8.72
C ASP A 580 -12.78 -12.18 -8.49
N THR A 581 -12.50 -12.92 -9.55
CA THR A 581 -12.65 -14.38 -9.59
C THR A 581 -11.66 -15.11 -8.69
N LEU A 582 -10.52 -14.50 -8.34
CA LEU A 582 -9.51 -15.11 -7.48
C LEU A 582 -9.78 -14.93 -5.98
N SER A 583 -10.47 -13.87 -5.58
CA SER A 583 -10.98 -13.71 -4.22
C SER A 583 -12.40 -14.28 -4.05
N GLY A 584 -13.11 -14.54 -5.16
CA GLY A 584 -14.51 -14.94 -5.13
C GLY A 584 -15.43 -13.84 -4.60
N ARG A 585 -15.03 -12.57 -4.71
CA ARG A 585 -15.76 -11.44 -4.13
C ARG A 585 -16.32 -10.50 -5.20
N ARG A 586 -17.50 -9.97 -4.92
CA ARG A 586 -18.06 -8.79 -5.60
C ARG A 586 -17.85 -7.55 -4.73
N ILE A 587 -17.36 -6.48 -5.33
CA ILE A 587 -17.12 -5.18 -4.70
C ILE A 587 -18.02 -4.17 -5.39
N THR A 588 -18.86 -3.48 -4.63
CA THR A 588 -19.74 -2.42 -5.13
C THR A 588 -19.45 -1.13 -4.38
N VAL A 589 -19.20 -0.04 -5.11
CA VAL A 589 -19.09 1.29 -4.49
C VAL A 589 -20.50 1.84 -4.26
N LEU A 590 -20.87 2.07 -3.01
CA LEU A 590 -22.18 2.59 -2.64
C LEU A 590 -22.22 4.13 -2.69
N SER A 591 -21.16 4.77 -2.21
CA SER A 591 -20.99 6.23 -2.24
C SER A 591 -19.51 6.60 -2.28
N ALA A 592 -19.22 7.80 -2.78
CA ALA A 592 -17.89 8.42 -2.74
C ALA A 592 -18.08 9.94 -2.77
N ASP A 593 -17.72 10.60 -1.67
CA ASP A 593 -17.90 12.05 -1.49
C ASP A 593 -16.80 12.62 -0.58
N ALA A 594 -16.94 13.88 -0.16
CA ALA A 594 -15.95 14.56 0.68
C ALA A 594 -15.75 13.90 2.06
N SER A 595 -16.74 13.14 2.56
CA SER A 595 -16.68 12.40 3.83
C SER A 595 -15.98 11.04 3.72
N GLY A 596 -15.77 10.54 2.50
CA GLY A 596 -15.17 9.23 2.23
C GLY A 596 -15.94 8.43 1.19
N ALA A 597 -15.52 7.19 1.00
CA ALA A 597 -16.21 6.21 0.16
C ALA A 597 -16.74 5.05 1.00
N VAL A 598 -17.85 4.46 0.57
CA VAL A 598 -18.43 3.27 1.18
C VAL A 598 -18.49 2.19 0.13
N VAL A 599 -17.95 1.01 0.45
CA VAL A 599 -17.97 -0.16 -0.42
C VAL A 599 -18.71 -1.30 0.26
N ARG A 600 -19.47 -2.06 -0.52
CA ARG A 600 -20.04 -3.34 -0.10
C ARG A 600 -19.23 -4.47 -0.73
N VAL A 601 -18.83 -5.44 0.08
CA VAL A 601 -18.13 -6.65 -0.35
C VAL A 601 -19.00 -7.85 -0.05
N GLU A 602 -19.27 -8.65 -1.08
CA GLU A 602 -20.18 -9.80 -1.05
C GLU A 602 -19.48 -11.01 -1.66
N GLN A 603 -20.03 -12.21 -1.44
CA GLN A 603 -19.64 -13.37 -2.24
C GLN A 603 -20.05 -13.11 -3.71
N ALA A 604 -19.16 -13.44 -4.64
CA ALA A 604 -19.55 -13.55 -6.05
C ALA A 604 -20.49 -14.75 -6.18
N GLN A 605 -21.65 -14.54 -6.82
CA GLN A 605 -22.62 -15.61 -7.11
C GLN A 605 -22.16 -16.47 -8.26
#